data_AF-A0A7C4WDY5-F1
#
_entry.id   AF-A0A7C4WDY5-F1
#
_cell.length_a   1.000
_cell.length_b   1.000
_cell.length_c   1.000
_cell.angle_alpha   90.00
_cell.angle_beta   90.00
_cell.angle_gamma   90.00
#
_symmetry.space_group_name_H-M   'P 1'
#
loop_
_entity.id
_entity.type
_entity.pdbx_description
1 polymer ?
#
loop_
_entity_poly.entity_id
_entity_poly.type
_entity_poly.pdbx_seq_one_letter_code
_entity_poly.pdbx_strand_id
1 'polypeptide(L)'
;MRGWKAVIGMLGLGLMMGGGIGFLLGRHVWPVRYVDVAPGDLHPAWQAEYVQMVALAYTRDRDLALARARLTLLGDPIEVLQGLPGHSPAPISPEARSAIADLLRALRSSSTSEPPGGPP
;
A
#
# COMPACT_ATOMS: atom_id res chain seq x y z
N MET A 1 -18.95 17.36 52.93
CA MET A 1 -18.19 17.22 51.66
C MET A 1 -17.55 15.82 51.47
N ARG A 2 -18.15 14.72 51.95
CA ARG A 2 -17.57 13.35 51.85
C ARG A 2 -18.24 12.44 50.82
N GLY A 3 -19.51 12.69 50.46
CA GLY A 3 -20.27 11.83 49.54
C GLY A 3 -19.79 11.87 48.09
N TRP A 4 -19.27 13.00 47.61
CA TRP A 4 -18.87 13.16 46.22
C TRP A 4 -17.66 12.30 45.83
N LYS A 5 -16.71 12.09 46.75
CA LYS A 5 -15.57 11.19 46.54
C LYS A 5 -16.00 9.73 46.35
N ALA A 6 -17.05 9.30 47.05
CA ALA A 6 -17.61 7.96 46.90
C ALA A 6 -18.33 7.80 45.55
N VAL A 7 -19.05 8.83 45.10
CA VAL A 7 -19.70 8.84 43.78
C VAL A 7 -18.67 8.80 42.65
N ILE A 8 -17.59 9.60 42.75
CA ILE A 8 -16.50 9.59 41.77
C ILE A 8 -15.79 8.23 41.74
N GLY A 9 -15.56 7.62 42.90
CA GLY A 9 -14.96 6.28 43.00
C GLY A 9 -15.85 5.21 42.34
N MET A 10 -17.16 5.27 42.56
CA MET A 10 -18.09 4.30 41.98
C MET A 10 -18.23 4.48 40.46
N LEU A 11 -18.22 5.73 39.97
CA LEU A 11 -18.26 6.02 38.54
C LEU A 11 -16.96 5.56 37.84
N GLY A 12 -15.81 5.78 38.46
CA GLY A 12 -14.52 5.31 37.94
C GLY A 12 -14.44 3.79 37.86
N LEU A 13 -14.96 3.09 38.87
CA LEU A 13 -15.01 1.62 38.88
C LEU A 13 -15.94 1.07 37.79
N GLY A 14 -17.10 1.70 37.60
CA GLY A 14 -18.02 1.35 36.51
C GLY A 14 -17.41 1.58 35.12
N LEU A 15 -16.66 2.67 34.94
CA LEU A 15 -15.97 2.97 33.68
C LEU A 15 -14.83 1.97 33.39
N MET A 16 -14.05 1.61 34.41
CA MET A 16 -13.00 0.59 34.30
C MET A 16 -13.57 -0.78 33.95
N MET A 17 -14.66 -1.20 34.61
CA MET A 17 -15.32 -2.47 34.30
C MET A 17 -15.96 -2.45 32.90
N GLY A 18 -16.73 -1.42 32.57
CA GLY A 18 -17.39 -1.30 31.26
C GLY A 18 -16.38 -1.19 30.11
N GLY A 19 -15.34 -0.36 30.29
CA GLY A 19 -14.26 -0.20 29.31
C GLY A 19 -13.42 -1.47 29.15
N GLY A 20 -13.09 -2.14 30.25
CA GLY A 20 -12.39 -3.42 30.23
C GLY A 20 -13.18 -4.48 29.47
N ILE A 21 -14.45 -4.66 29.82
CA ILE A 21 -15.33 -5.64 29.16
C ILE A 21 -15.54 -5.29 27.68
N GLY A 22 -15.78 -4.02 27.35
CA GLY A 22 -15.94 -3.57 25.96
C GLY A 22 -14.68 -3.78 25.11
N PHE A 23 -13.49 -3.55 25.69
CA PHE A 23 -12.22 -3.80 25.02
C PHE A 23 -11.94 -5.30 24.82
N LEU A 24 -12.23 -6.12 25.83
CA LEU A 24 -12.13 -7.58 25.76
C LEU A 24 -13.06 -8.15 24.67
N LEU A 25 -14.32 -7.71 24.64
CA LEU A 25 -15.29 -8.11 23.61
C LEU A 25 -14.87 -7.60 22.22
N GLY A 26 -14.43 -6.35 22.10
CA GLY A 26 -13.97 -5.79 20.83
C GLY A 26 -12.80 -6.56 20.23
N ARG A 27 -11.84 -6.99 21.06
CA ARG A 27 -10.68 -7.77 20.61
C ARG A 27 -11.01 -9.23 20.30
N HIS A 28 -11.93 -9.87 21.03
CA HIS A 28 -12.18 -11.31 20.87
C HIS A 28 -13.29 -11.64 19.88
N VAL A 29 -14.32 -10.79 19.78
CA VAL A 29 -15.46 -10.97 18.86
C VAL A 29 -15.11 -10.46 17.46
N TRP A 30 -14.27 -9.44 17.36
CA TRP A 30 -13.78 -8.90 16.09
C TRP A 30 -12.26 -9.11 15.98
N PRO A 31 -11.79 -10.32 15.64
CA PRO A 31 -10.40 -10.46 15.25
C PRO A 31 -10.17 -9.53 14.07
N VAL A 32 -9.31 -8.52 14.24
CA VAL A 32 -8.81 -7.69 13.15
C VAL A 32 -8.04 -8.64 12.25
N ARG A 33 -8.73 -9.23 11.27
CA ARG A 33 -8.06 -9.87 10.15
C ARG A 33 -7.42 -8.71 9.41
N TYR A 34 -6.12 -8.54 9.65
CA TYR A 34 -5.25 -7.91 8.67
C TYR A 34 -5.35 -8.81 7.44
N VAL A 35 -6.35 -8.54 6.61
CA VAL A 35 -6.30 -8.99 5.24
C VAL A 35 -5.11 -8.23 4.71
N ASP A 36 -4.04 -8.95 4.40
CA ASP A 36 -2.93 -8.42 3.62
C ASP A 36 -3.53 -8.01 2.27
N VAL A 37 -4.09 -6.80 2.21
CA VAL A 37 -4.45 -6.14 0.96
C VAL A 37 -3.13 -5.77 0.31
N ALA A 38 -2.47 -6.79 -0.25
CA ALA A 38 -1.37 -6.59 -1.15
C ALA A 38 -1.90 -5.70 -2.29
N PRO A 39 -1.11 -4.73 -2.76
CA PRO A 39 -1.49 -3.90 -3.90
C PRO A 39 -1.91 -4.71 -5.15
N GLY A 40 -1.55 -5.99 -5.23
CA GLY A 40 -1.98 -6.94 -6.25
C GLY A 40 -3.43 -7.47 -6.11
N ASP A 41 -4.03 -7.41 -4.92
CA ASP A 41 -5.43 -7.83 -4.70
C ASP A 41 -6.43 -6.68 -4.92
N LEU A 42 -5.94 -5.47 -5.20
CA LEU A 42 -6.79 -4.32 -5.54
C LEU A 42 -7.43 -4.51 -6.91
N HIS A 43 -8.67 -4.01 -7.07
CA HIS A 43 -9.36 -3.97 -8.35
C HIS A 43 -8.44 -3.37 -9.44
N PRO A 44 -8.43 -3.89 -10.69
CA PRO A 44 -7.54 -3.42 -11.77
C PRO A 44 -7.55 -1.90 -11.98
N ALA A 45 -8.69 -1.27 -11.69
CA ALA A 45 -8.86 0.18 -11.66
C ALA A 45 -7.91 0.91 -10.70
N TRP A 46 -7.75 0.39 -9.48
CA TRP A 46 -6.91 1.01 -8.45
C TRP A 46 -5.44 0.60 -8.58
N GLN A 47 -5.15 -0.54 -9.23
CA GLN A 47 -3.79 -0.89 -9.62
C GLN A 47 -3.22 0.14 -10.62
N ALA A 48 -4.05 0.61 -11.56
CA ALA A 48 -3.67 1.66 -12.49
C ALA A 48 -3.27 2.97 -11.79
N GLU A 49 -4.03 3.37 -10.77
CA GLU A 49 -3.77 4.56 -9.98
C GLU A 49 -2.51 4.40 -9.10
N TYR A 50 -2.29 3.22 -8.53
CA TYR A 50 -1.05 2.88 -7.81
C TYR A 50 0.19 3.00 -8.70
N VAL A 51 0.15 2.42 -9.90
CA VAL A 51 1.28 2.49 -10.84
C VAL A 51 1.55 3.93 -11.29
N GLN A 52 0.51 4.72 -11.51
CA GLN A 52 0.64 6.15 -11.80
C GLN A 52 1.36 6.89 -10.65
N MET A 53 0.97 6.64 -9.40
CA MET A 53 1.64 7.24 -8.24
C MET A 53 3.10 6.81 -8.12
N VAL A 54 3.41 5.54 -8.35
CA VAL A 54 4.80 5.05 -8.31
C VAL A 54 5.65 5.67 -9.42
N ALA A 55 5.11 5.81 -10.63
CA ALA A 55 5.81 6.45 -11.74
C ALA A 55 6.09 7.93 -11.45
N LEU A 56 5.11 8.67 -10.92
CA LEU A 56 5.29 10.07 -10.54
C LEU A 56 6.30 10.22 -9.38
N ALA A 57 6.26 9.33 -8.39
CA ALA A 57 7.24 9.30 -7.32
C ALA A 57 8.66 9.06 -7.87
N TYR A 58 8.83 8.15 -8.84
CA TYR A 58 10.12 7.94 -9.50
C TYR A 58 10.64 9.21 -10.20
N THR A 59 9.77 9.98 -10.87
CA THR A 59 10.24 11.23 -11.49
C THR A 59 10.77 12.25 -10.48
N ARG A 60 10.26 12.22 -9.24
CA ARG A 60 10.68 13.11 -8.16
C ARG A 60 11.92 12.60 -7.43
N ASP A 61 11.91 11.33 -7.04
CA ASP A 61 12.94 10.74 -6.18
C ASP A 61 14.10 10.14 -6.98
N ARG A 62 13.88 9.85 -8.28
CA ARG A 62 14.83 9.19 -9.20
C ARG A 62 15.33 7.82 -8.71
N ASP A 63 14.66 7.22 -7.73
CA ASP A 63 15.02 5.93 -7.14
C ASP A 63 14.37 4.78 -7.91
N LEU A 64 15.17 4.18 -8.81
CA LEU A 64 14.74 3.04 -9.63
C LEU A 64 14.54 1.77 -8.80
N ALA A 65 15.34 1.57 -7.74
CA ALA A 65 15.27 0.37 -6.91
C ALA A 65 13.98 0.35 -6.10
N LEU A 66 13.60 1.49 -5.53
CA LEU A 66 12.35 1.66 -4.81
C LEU A 66 11.13 1.52 -5.72
N ALA A 67 11.18 2.10 -6.92
CA ALA A 67 10.12 1.97 -7.91
C ALA A 67 9.93 0.51 -8.36
N ARG A 68 11.04 -0.20 -8.62
CA ARG A 68 11.04 -1.63 -8.96
C ARG A 68 10.43 -2.46 -7.84
N ALA A 69 10.88 -2.26 -6.60
CA ALA A 69 10.39 -2.99 -5.43
C ALA A 69 8.87 -2.78 -5.19
N ARG A 70 8.37 -1.58 -5.45
CA ARG A 70 6.93 -1.27 -5.37
C ARG A 70 6.13 -1.94 -6.49
N LEU A 71 6.65 -1.91 -7.72
CA LEU A 71 5.99 -2.56 -8.86
C LEU A 71 6.02 -4.08 -8.78
N THR A 72 7.06 -4.68 -8.17
CA THR A 72 7.12 -6.13 -7.94
C THR A 72 6.02 -6.65 -7.02
N LEU A 73 5.37 -5.78 -6.24
CA LEU A 73 4.21 -6.14 -5.42
C LEU A 73 2.95 -6.43 -6.28
N LEU A 74 2.92 -5.96 -7.54
CA LEU A 74 1.81 -6.17 -8.48
C LEU A 74 2.09 -7.31 -9.47
N GLY A 75 3.36 -7.68 -9.68
CA GLY A 75 3.79 -8.65 -10.68
C GLY A 75 5.12 -8.26 -11.30
N ASP A 76 5.38 -8.65 -12.55
CA ASP A 76 6.55 -8.16 -13.28
C ASP A 76 6.40 -6.65 -13.57
N PRO A 77 7.30 -5.78 -13.07
CA PRO A 77 7.25 -4.34 -13.32
C PRO A 77 7.12 -3.97 -14.79
N ILE A 78 7.74 -4.75 -15.70
CA ILE A 78 7.71 -4.48 -17.13
C ILE A 78 6.34 -4.84 -17.71
N GLU A 79 5.80 -5.99 -17.35
CA GLU A 79 4.49 -6.47 -17.80
C GLU A 79 3.36 -5.56 -17.30
N VAL A 80 3.41 -5.18 -16.01
CA VAL A 80 2.44 -4.27 -15.38
C VAL A 80 2.43 -2.91 -16.08
N LEU A 81 3.60 -2.32 -16.35
CA LEU A 81 3.69 -1.03 -17.04
C LEU A 81 3.28 -1.11 -18.52
N GLN A 82 3.46 -2.25 -19.19
CA GLN A 82 3.02 -2.46 -20.57
C GLN A 82 1.51 -2.67 -20.69
N GLY A 83 0.90 -3.37 -19.73
CA GLY A 83 -0.54 -3.64 -19.71
C GLY A 83 -1.39 -2.43 -19.28
N LEU A 84 -0.80 -1.50 -18.51
CA LEU A 84 -1.52 -0.36 -17.92
C LEU A 84 -2.31 0.52 -18.90
N PRO A 85 -1.73 0.97 -20.03
CA PRO A 85 -2.39 1.93 -20.90
C PRO A 85 -3.66 1.39 -21.55
N GLY A 86 -3.76 0.06 -21.73
CA GLY A 86 -4.92 -0.60 -22.33
C GLY A 86 -6.01 -1.01 -21.34
N HIS A 87 -5.68 -1.18 -20.06
CA HIS A 87 -6.59 -1.74 -19.05
C HIS A 87 -7.03 -0.73 -17.98
N SER A 88 -6.51 0.51 -18.01
CA SER A 88 -6.87 1.53 -17.02
C SER A 88 -8.26 2.11 -17.30
N PRO A 89 -9.24 1.95 -16.38
CA PRO A 89 -10.50 2.66 -16.45
C PRO A 89 -10.37 4.13 -16.01
N ALA A 90 -9.25 4.50 -15.38
CA ALA A 90 -8.96 5.87 -14.97
C ALA A 90 -8.18 6.63 -16.06
N PRO A 91 -8.53 7.91 -16.33
CA PRO A 91 -7.81 8.73 -17.30
C PRO A 91 -6.38 9.02 -16.81
N ILE A 92 -5.39 8.48 -17.53
CA ILE A 92 -3.98 8.66 -17.19
C ILE A 92 -3.54 10.09 -17.52
N SER A 93 -2.99 10.79 -16.53
CA SER A 93 -2.48 12.16 -16.71
C SER A 93 -1.35 12.21 -17.75
N PRO A 94 -1.20 13.31 -18.50
CA PRO A 94 -0.12 13.45 -19.49
C PRO A 94 1.28 13.28 -18.86
N GLU A 95 1.46 13.81 -17.67
CA GLU A 95 2.70 13.72 -16.88
C GLU A 95 3.01 12.28 -16.46
N ALA A 96 2.00 11.54 -16.02
CA ALA A 96 2.16 10.14 -15.67
C ALA A 96 2.52 9.27 -16.88
N ARG A 97 1.98 9.58 -18.07
CA ARG A 97 2.37 8.87 -19.30
C ARG A 97 3.86 9.04 -19.60
N SER A 98 4.42 10.24 -19.48
CA SER A 98 5.87 10.45 -19.61
C SER A 98 6.66 9.72 -18.53
N ALA A 99 6.21 9.79 -17.27
CA ALA A 99 6.86 9.13 -16.14
C ALA A 99 6.92 7.60 -16.31
N ILE A 100 5.82 6.99 -16.75
CA ILE A 100 5.71 5.56 -17.05
C ILE A 100 6.67 5.18 -18.18
N ALA A 101 6.73 5.97 -19.26
CA ALA A 101 7.61 5.70 -20.39
C ALA A 101 9.10 5.77 -19.99
N ASP A 102 9.47 6.73 -19.16
CA ASP A 102 10.84 6.89 -18.66
C ASP A 102 11.23 5.77 -17.68
N LEU A 103 10.32 5.40 -16.77
CA LEU A 103 10.53 4.29 -15.85
C LEU A 103 10.69 2.96 -16.61
N LEU A 104 9.83 2.71 -17.61
CA LEU A 104 9.91 1.51 -18.45
C LEU A 104 11.22 1.46 -19.25
N ARG A 105 11.72 2.60 -19.72
CA ARG A 105 13.05 2.69 -20.36
C ARG A 105 14.16 2.38 -19.36
N ALA A 106 14.13 2.98 -18.18
CA ALA A 106 15.13 2.78 -17.12
C ALA A 106 15.19 1.31 -16.65
N LEU A 107 14.03 0.67 -16.48
CA LEU A 107 13.93 -0.74 -16.13
C LEU A 107 14.53 -1.63 -17.22
N ARG A 108 14.22 -1.39 -18.50
CA ARG A 108 14.81 -2.14 -19.63
C ARG A 108 16.31 -1.96 -19.77
N SER A 109 16.83 -0.75 -19.53
CA SER A 109 18.29 -0.54 -19.52
C SER A 109 18.95 -1.29 -18.37
N SER A 110 18.31 -1.32 -17.18
CA SER A 110 18.84 -2.03 -16.01
C SER A 110 18.81 -3.55 -16.17
N SER A 111 17.79 -4.11 -16.83
CA SER A 111 17.72 -5.55 -17.12
C SER A 111 18.71 -5.98 -18.20
N THR A 112 19.10 -5.06 -19.10
CA THR A 112 20.13 -5.32 -20.12
C THR A 112 21.55 -5.25 -19.54
N SER A 113 21.74 -4.53 -18.43
CA SER A 113 23.01 -4.48 -17.69
C SER A 113 23.22 -5.63 -16.71
N GLU A 114 22.25 -6.53 -16.55
CA GLU A 114 22.43 -7.78 -15.82
C GLU A 114 22.97 -8.84 -16.79
N PRO A 115 24.25 -9.26 -16.66
CA PRO A 115 24.88 -10.17 -17.61
C PRO A 115 24.20 -11.56 -17.54
N PRO A 116 23.98 -12.24 -18.69
CA PRO A 116 23.49 -13.60 -18.70
C PRO A 116 24.63 -14.55 -18.30
N GLY A 117 24.75 -14.87 -17.02
CA GLY A 117 25.69 -15.88 -16.50
C GLY A 117 26.15 -15.58 -15.07
N GLY A 118 25.93 -16.43 -14.07
CA GLY A 118 25.42 -17.79 -14.13
C GLY A 118 25.33 -18.44 -12.74
N PRO A 119 24.83 -19.69 -12.70
CA PRO A 119 24.94 -20.58 -11.55
C PRO A 119 26.38 -21.10 -11.39
N PRO A 120 26.79 -21.44 -10.16
CA PRO A 120 27.57 -22.65 -9.90
C PRO A 120 26.75 -23.75 -9.25
#